data_AF-N0AZ84-F1
#
_entry.id   AF-N0AZ84-F1
#
_cell.length_a   1.000
_cell.length_b   1.000
_cell.length_c   1.000
_cell.angle_alpha   90.00
_cell.angle_beta   90.00
_cell.angle_gamma   90.00
#
_symmetry.space_group_name_H-M   'P 1'
#
loop_
_entity.id
_entity.type
_entity.pdbx_description
1 polymer ?
#
loop_
_entity_poly.entity_id
_entity_poly.type
_entity_poly.pdbx_seq_one_letter_code
_entity_poly.pdbx_strand_id
1 'polypeptide(L)'
;MNSLLLITFLSLLLLFFSFLLIFSKMERKTTIRLISLFIVYICMAFPVLYTVYHEWKSPSLTTNIGLGMSFLFTWILTAIIFIFSIFFRFKEEDDIYSL
;
A
#
# COMPACT_ATOMS: atom_id res chain seq x y z
N MET A 1 11.88 12.29 15.55
CA MET A 1 10.45 12.50 15.19
C MET A 1 10.27 12.83 13.71
N ASN A 2 10.91 13.88 13.17
CA ASN A 2 10.72 14.29 11.76
C ASN A 2 11.03 13.18 10.75
N SER A 3 12.12 12.44 10.94
CA SER A 3 12.48 11.34 10.03
C SER A 3 11.46 10.21 10.02
N LEU A 4 10.84 9.90 11.16
CA LEU A 4 9.84 8.83 11.28
C LEU A 4 8.53 9.22 10.57
N LEU A 5 8.07 10.45 10.76
CA LEU A 5 6.93 10.99 10.02
C LEU A 5 7.21 11.05 8.51
N LEU A 6 8.42 11.43 8.12
CA LEU A 6 8.85 11.46 6.72
C LEU A 6 8.84 10.06 6.09
N ILE A 7 9.40 9.05 6.77
CA ILE A 7 9.40 7.66 6.30
C ILE A 7 7.98 7.10 6.23
N THR A 8 7.13 7.42 7.20
CA THR A 8 5.70 7.08 7.21
C THR A 8 5.01 7.67 5.99
N PHE A 9 5.20 8.97 5.75
CA PHE A 9 4.62 9.68 4.63
C PHE A 9 5.06 9.09 3.29
N LEU A 10 6.37 8.88 3.09
CA LEU A 10 6.91 8.26 1.89
C LEU A 10 6.37 6.84 1.67
N SER A 11 6.23 6.04 2.73
CA SER A 11 5.71 4.67 2.63
C SER A 11 4.24 4.65 2.23
N LEU A 12 3.42 5.52 2.82
CA LEU A 12 2.01 5.66 2.46
C LEU A 12 1.83 6.23 1.05
N LEU A 13 2.68 7.17 0.65
CA LEU A 13 2.68 7.74 -0.69
C LEU A 13 3.08 6.69 -1.74
N LEU A 14 4.07 5.83 -1.45
CA LEU A 14 4.44 4.71 -2.31
C LEU A 14 3.31 3.67 -2.45
N LEU A 15 2.65 3.34 -1.34
CA LEU A 15 1.46 2.48 -1.33
C LEU A 15 0.38 3.13 -2.21
N PHE A 16 0.07 4.40 -2.00
CA PHE A 16 -0.94 5.14 -2.75
C PHE A 16 -0.66 5.17 -4.26
N PHE A 17 0.58 5.43 -4.66
CA PHE A 17 0.98 5.38 -6.07
C PHE A 17 0.82 3.98 -6.67
N SER A 18 1.11 2.93 -5.91
CA SER A 18 0.89 1.56 -6.36
C SER A 18 -0.59 1.31 -6.65
N PHE A 19 -1.49 1.78 -5.79
CA PHE A 19 -2.95 1.70 -6.03
C PHE A 19 -3.40 2.56 -7.22
N LEU A 20 -2.81 3.75 -7.43
CA LEU A 20 -3.12 4.58 -8.61
C LEU A 20 -2.70 3.93 -9.93
N LEU A 21 -1.55 3.25 -9.96
CA LEU A 21 -1.11 2.50 -11.14
C LEU A 21 -2.10 1.39 -11.52
N ILE A 22 -2.63 0.69 -10.51
CA ILE A 22 -3.67 -0.33 -10.69
C ILE A 22 -4.93 0.30 -11.26
N PHE A 23 -5.42 1.37 -10.62
CA PHE A 23 -6.64 2.03 -11.05
C PHE A 23 -6.55 2.57 -12.47
N SER A 24 -5.39 3.14 -12.85
CA SER A 24 -5.16 3.71 -14.18
C SER A 24 -5.28 2.66 -15.29
N LYS A 25 -4.96 1.40 -14.99
CA LYS A 25 -4.98 0.27 -15.92
C LYS A 25 -6.28 -0.53 -15.92
N MET A 26 -7.25 -0.21 -15.06
CA MET A 26 -8.56 -0.86 -15.11
C MET A 26 -9.36 -0.40 -16.34
N GLU A 27 -9.79 -1.35 -17.18
CA GLU A 27 -10.57 -1.07 -18.40
C GLU A 27 -11.85 -0.26 -18.14
N ARG A 28 -12.54 -0.57 -17.03
CA ARG A 28 -13.75 0.15 -16.58
C ARG A 28 -13.46 0.93 -15.31
N LYS A 29 -13.35 2.25 -15.44
CA LYS A 29 -13.17 3.21 -14.35
C LYS A 29 -14.51 3.51 -13.66
N THR A 30 -15.02 2.53 -12.92
CA THR A 30 -16.26 2.71 -12.13
C THR A 30 -15.95 3.24 -10.73
N THR A 31 -16.80 4.13 -10.22
CA THR A 31 -16.70 4.70 -8.86
C THR A 31 -16.60 3.61 -7.77
N ILE A 32 -17.32 2.49 -7.94
CA ILE A 32 -17.28 1.35 -7.01
C ILE A 32 -15.88 0.74 -6.90
N ARG A 33 -15.16 0.59 -8.01
CA ARG A 33 -13.78 0.07 -8.02
C ARG A 33 -12.82 1.05 -7.34
N LEU A 34 -13.00 2.34 -7.56
CA LEU A 34 -12.21 3.37 -6.87
C LEU A 34 -12.44 3.34 -5.36
N ILE A 35 -13.69 3.23 -4.91
CA ILE A 35 -14.03 3.12 -3.48
C ILE A 35 -13.41 1.85 -2.89
N SER A 36 -13.49 0.71 -3.59
CA SER A 36 -12.88 -0.54 -3.15
C SER A 36 -11.38 -0.41 -2.95
N LEU A 37 -10.65 0.18 -3.92
CA LEU A 37 -9.21 0.43 -3.80
C LEU A 37 -8.87 1.35 -2.62
N PHE A 38 -9.69 2.38 -2.37
CA PHE A 38 -9.53 3.25 -1.21
C PHE A 38 -9.72 2.52 0.12
N ILE A 39 -10.71 1.63 0.21
CA ILE A 39 -10.94 0.82 1.41
C ILE A 39 -9.73 -0.07 1.68
N VAL A 40 -9.24 -0.78 0.66
CA VAL A 40 -8.06 -1.63 0.80
C VAL A 40 -6.82 -0.82 1.21
N TYR A 41 -6.62 0.35 0.59
CA TYR A 41 -5.54 1.27 0.97
C TYR A 41 -5.60 1.66 2.44
N ILE A 42 -6.78 2.06 2.95
CA ILE A 42 -6.95 2.45 4.36
C ILE A 42 -6.67 1.26 5.28
N CYS A 43 -7.18 0.08 4.96
CA CYS A 43 -6.92 -1.13 5.74
C CYS A 43 -5.43 -1.47 5.82
N MET A 44 -4.67 -1.24 4.75
CA MET A 44 -3.22 -1.50 4.71
C MET A 44 -2.37 -0.39 5.34
N ALA A 45 -2.87 0.85 5.32
CA ALA A 45 -2.24 1.99 5.98
C ALA A 45 -2.43 1.95 7.50
N PHE A 46 -3.54 1.37 7.98
CA PHE A 46 -3.94 1.40 9.38
C PHE A 46 -2.87 0.88 10.36
N PRO A 47 -2.20 -0.28 10.13
CA PRO A 47 -1.19 -0.79 11.06
C PRO A 47 -0.02 0.18 11.26
N VAL A 48 0.52 0.77 10.19
CA VAL A 48 1.63 1.74 10.27
C VAL A 48 1.17 3.04 10.93
N LEU A 49 -0.02 3.54 10.60
CA LEU A 49 -0.55 4.75 11.23
C LEU A 49 -0.75 4.56 12.74
N TYR A 50 -1.26 3.40 13.15
CA TYR A 50 -1.48 3.06 14.55
C TYR A 50 -0.17 2.98 15.33
N THR A 51 0.84 2.25 14.83
CA THR A 51 2.13 2.10 15.51
C THR A 51 2.90 3.41 15.58
N VAL A 52 2.85 4.23 14.53
CA VAL A 52 3.46 5.57 14.50
C VAL A 52 2.78 6.51 15.48
N TYR A 53 1.44 6.51 15.53
CA TYR A 53 0.70 7.30 16.52
C TYR A 53 1.02 6.88 17.95
N HIS A 54 1.09 5.57 18.20
CA HIS A 54 1.45 5.03 19.51
C HIS A 54 2.86 5.45 19.92
N GLU A 55 3.85 5.32 19.02
CA GLU A 55 5.23 5.76 19.28
C GLU A 55 5.33 7.27 19.50
N TRP A 56 4.53 8.06 18.79
CA TRP A 56 4.51 9.51 18.96
C TRP A 56 3.94 9.93 20.33
N LYS A 57 2.88 9.26 20.79
CA LYS A 57 2.21 9.56 22.07
C LYS A 57 2.97 8.99 23.28
N SER A 58 3.63 7.86 23.12
CA SER A 58 4.34 7.17 24.18
C SER A 58 5.66 6.61 23.63
N PRO A 59 6.69 7.47 23.50
CA PRO A 59 7.97 7.08 22.95
C PRO A 59 8.58 5.97 23.78
N SER A 60 8.99 4.92 23.11
CA SER A 60 9.67 3.80 23.76
C SER A 60 11.12 4.18 24.06
N LEU A 61 11.62 3.77 25.24
CA LEU A 61 13.03 3.96 25.62
C LEU A 61 13.97 2.95 24.92
N THR A 62 13.40 1.95 24.25
CA THR A 62 14.08 0.84 23.59
C THR A 62 13.64 0.72 22.13
N THR A 63 14.32 -0.13 21.35
CA THR A 63 13.94 -0.38 19.96
C THR A 63 12.51 -0.92 19.85
N ASN A 64 11.60 -0.14 19.26
CA ASN A 64 10.24 -0.59 18.99
C ASN A 64 10.21 -1.56 17.78
N ILE A 65 10.32 -2.85 18.06
CA ILE A 65 10.19 -3.93 17.07
C ILE A 65 8.83 -3.88 16.36
N GLY A 66 7.76 -3.52 17.09
CA GLY A 66 6.42 -3.40 16.52
C GLY A 66 6.33 -2.34 15.43
N LEU A 67 7.06 -1.24 15.58
CA LEU A 67 7.14 -0.19 14.57
C LEU A 67 7.83 -0.69 13.30
N GLY A 68 9.00 -1.31 13.43
CA GLY A 68 9.70 -1.91 12.29
C GLY A 68 8.86 -2.98 11.57
N MET A 69 8.19 -3.85 12.33
CA MET A 69 7.30 -4.88 11.79
C MET A 69 6.11 -4.30 11.03
N SER A 70 5.53 -3.19 11.50
CA SER A 70 4.42 -2.54 10.79
C SER A 70 4.84 -1.99 9.43
N PHE A 71 6.02 -1.37 9.32
CA PHE A 71 6.57 -0.92 8.04
C PHE A 71 6.86 -2.09 7.09
N LEU A 72 7.52 -3.13 7.58
CA LEU A 72 7.82 -4.33 6.78
C LEU A 72 6.54 -4.98 6.26
N PHE A 73 5.50 -5.08 7.10
CA PHE A 73 4.20 -5.59 6.70
C PHE A 73 3.59 -4.77 5.56
N THR A 74 3.55 -3.44 5.68
CA THR A 74 3.05 -2.56 4.62
C THR A 74 3.86 -2.70 3.34
N TRP A 75 5.20 -2.74 3.41
CA TRP A 75 6.05 -2.88 2.21
C TRP A 75 5.87 -4.24 1.52
N ILE A 76 5.78 -5.33 2.27
CA ILE A 76 5.53 -6.67 1.72
C ILE A 76 4.17 -6.68 1.02
N LEU A 77 3.12 -6.13 1.62
CA LEU A 77 1.81 -6.04 0.99
C LEU A 77 1.83 -5.18 -0.28
N THR A 78 2.51 -4.03 -0.25
CA THR A 78 2.72 -3.20 -1.44
C THR A 78 3.38 -3.99 -2.57
N ALA A 79 4.44 -4.73 -2.26
CA ALA A 79 5.16 -5.55 -3.23
C ALA A 79 4.26 -6.65 -3.81
N ILE A 80 3.51 -7.36 -2.96
CA ILE A 80 2.56 -8.39 -3.39
C ILE A 80 1.52 -7.80 -4.35
N ILE A 81 0.88 -6.70 -3.96
CA ILE A 81 -0.13 -6.03 -4.78
C ILE A 81 0.46 -5.60 -6.13
N PHE A 82 1.65 -5.01 -6.12
CA PHE A 82 2.32 -4.57 -7.33
C PHE A 82 2.61 -5.75 -8.28
N ILE A 83 3.11 -6.86 -7.74
CA ILE A 83 3.39 -8.08 -8.49
C ILE A 83 2.10 -8.67 -9.08
N PHE A 84 1.03 -8.81 -8.27
CA PHE A 84 -0.26 -9.29 -8.75
C PHE A 84 -0.81 -8.44 -9.90
N SER A 85 -0.61 -7.12 -9.81
CA SER A 85 -1.06 -6.18 -10.84
C SER A 85 -0.30 -6.33 -12.15
N ILE A 86 0.99 -6.66 -12.09
CA ILE A 86 1.80 -6.97 -13.26
C ILE A 86 1.35 -8.29 -13.90
N PHE A 87 1.15 -9.35 -13.11
CA PHE A 87 0.74 -10.65 -13.65
C PHE A 87 -0.66 -10.64 -14.27
N PHE A 88 -1.62 -9.96 -13.63
CA PHE A 88 -2.97 -9.82 -14.20
C PHE A 88 -2.95 -9.07 -15.53
N ARG A 89 -2.07 -8.07 -15.68
CA ARG A 89 -1.93 -7.32 -16.92
C ARG A 89 -1.49 -8.18 -18.10
N PHE A 90 -0.49 -9.06 -17.91
CA PHE A 90 0.01 -9.88 -19.01
C PHE A 90 -1.00 -10.93 -19.49
N LYS A 91 -1.83 -11.44 -18.58
CA LYS A 91 -2.86 -12.43 -18.93
C LYS A 91 -3.94 -11.86 -19.87
N GLU A 92 -4.35 -10.60 -19.67
CA GLU A 92 -5.37 -9.95 -20.49
C GLU A 92 -4.86 -9.63 -21.91
N GLU A 93 -3.55 -9.41 -22.05
CA GLU A 93 -2.89 -9.14 -23.34
C GLU A 93 -2.76 -10.43 -24.17
N ASP A 94 -2.43 -11.58 -23.55
CA ASP A 94 -2.36 -12.88 -24.23
C ASP A 94 -3.72 -13.37 -24.77
N ASP A 95 -4.82 -13.13 -24.04
CA ASP A 95 -6.17 -13.51 -24.50
C ASP A 95 -6.57 -12.74 -25.78
N ILE A 96 -6.14 -11.48 -25.95
CA ILE A 96 -6.46 -10.64 -27.12
C ILE A 96 -5.75 -11.12 -28.39
N TYR A 97 -4.54 -11.66 -28.29
CA TYR A 97 -3.76 -12.15 -29.45
C TYR A 97 -4.03 -13.62 -29.81
N SER A 98 -4.93 -14.29 -29.08
CA SER A 98 -5.30 -15.70 -29.30
C SER A 98 -6.63 -15.91 -30.04
N LEU A 99 -7.27 -14.82 -30.49
CA LEU A 99 -8.50 -14.77 -31.30
C LEU A 99 -8.20 -14.34 -32.75
#